data_AF-A0A920MAV5-F1
#
_entry.id   AF-A0A920MAV5-F1
#
_cell.length_a   1.000
_cell.length_b   1.000
_cell.length_c   1.000
_cell.angle_alpha   90.00
_cell.angle_beta   90.00
_cell.angle_gamma   90.00
#
_symmetry.space_group_name_H-M   'P 1'
#
loop_
_entity.id
_entity.type
_entity.pdbx_description
1 polymer ?
#
loop_
_entity_poly.entity_id
_entity_poly.type
_entity_poly.pdbx_seq_one_letter_code
_entity_poly.pdbx_strand_id
1 'polypeptide(L)'
;MTNWKQDSKMDSFKQKRNVSDMPKNFPQTIPVFPLYGCILLPKTILPLNIFEPRYRQMVEHAMESEEMIGMIQPLRKLMKIFIKLAVWEKLIIARNKGRKLPKPFAGRNPLRNP
;
A
#
# COMPACT_ATOMS: atom_id res chain seq x y z
N MET A 1 -33.07 -14.84 -22.74
CA MET A 1 -31.78 -15.33 -22.21
C MET A 1 -30.65 -14.78 -23.08
N THR A 2 -30.19 -13.54 -22.83
CA THR A 2 -29.13 -12.92 -23.64
C THR A 2 -27.77 -13.38 -23.14
N ASN A 3 -27.05 -14.07 -24.02
CA ASN A 3 -25.75 -14.67 -23.75
C ASN A 3 -24.68 -13.56 -23.77
N TRP A 4 -24.11 -13.25 -22.60
CA TRP A 4 -23.00 -12.32 -22.47
C TRP A 4 -21.73 -13.06 -22.88
N LYS A 5 -21.20 -12.76 -24.08
CA LYS A 5 -19.86 -13.18 -24.46
C LYS A 5 -18.87 -12.49 -23.52
N GLN A 6 -18.19 -13.30 -22.72
CA GLN A 6 -17.07 -12.91 -21.89
C GLN A 6 -16.03 -12.21 -22.77
N ASP A 7 -15.88 -10.91 -22.61
CA ASP A 7 -14.87 -10.12 -23.30
C ASP A 7 -13.48 -10.57 -22.81
N SER A 8 -12.86 -11.47 -23.57
CA SER A 8 -11.50 -12.00 -23.40
C SER A 8 -10.39 -10.93 -23.44
N LYS A 9 -10.73 -9.64 -23.44
CA LYS A 9 -9.78 -8.52 -23.42
C LYS A 9 -9.31 -8.17 -22.00
N MET A 10 -10.03 -8.53 -20.94
CA MET A 10 -9.67 -8.18 -19.55
C MET A 10 -8.61 -9.11 -18.92
N ASP A 11 -8.26 -10.23 -19.57
CA ASP A 11 -7.21 -11.15 -19.08
C ASP A 11 -5.80 -10.77 -19.56
N SER A 12 -5.68 -9.76 -20.42
CA SER A 12 -4.40 -9.25 -20.92
C SER A 12 -3.59 -8.48 -19.85
N PHE A 13 -4.20 -8.07 -18.75
CA PHE A 13 -3.51 -7.38 -17.65
C PHE A 13 -2.72 -8.33 -16.73
N LYS A 14 -2.92 -9.64 -16.86
CA LYS A 14 -2.03 -10.66 -16.28
C LYS A 14 -0.95 -11.03 -17.29
N GLN A 15 -0.13 -10.06 -17.67
CA GLN A 15 1.17 -10.36 -18.27
C GLN A 15 2.01 -11.08 -17.19
N LYS A 16 1.90 -12.41 -17.11
CA LYS A 16 2.89 -13.25 -16.43
C LYS A 16 4.21 -12.97 -17.12
N ARG A 17 5.04 -12.13 -16.49
CA ARG A 17 6.43 -11.98 -16.92
C ARG A 17 7.07 -13.36 -16.78
N ASN A 18 7.39 -13.98 -17.91
CA ASN A 18 8.19 -15.19 -17.92
C ASN A 18 9.57 -14.79 -17.37
N VAL A 19 10.01 -15.42 -16.28
CA VAL A 19 11.28 -15.11 -15.60
C VAL A 19 12.48 -15.39 -16.52
N SER A 20 12.27 -16.16 -17.60
CA SER A 20 13.26 -16.45 -18.65
C SER A 20 13.77 -15.22 -19.41
N ASP A 21 12.98 -14.15 -19.47
CA ASP A 21 13.28 -12.96 -20.29
C ASP A 21 13.97 -11.87 -19.46
N MET A 22 14.31 -12.17 -18.20
CA MET A 22 14.98 -11.24 -17.32
C MET A 22 16.44 -11.07 -17.76
N PRO A 23 16.95 -9.83 -17.92
CA PRO A 23 18.37 -9.62 -18.21
C PRO A 23 19.20 -10.33 -17.12
N LYS A 24 20.08 -11.22 -17.55
CA LYS A 24 20.68 -12.29 -16.73
C LYS A 24 21.82 -11.86 -15.82
N ASN A 25 22.12 -10.57 -15.72
CA ASN A 25 23.21 -10.07 -14.90
C ASN A 25 22.66 -9.08 -13.87
N PHE A 26 22.31 -9.60 -12.70
CA PHE A 26 22.16 -8.77 -11.51
C PHE A 26 23.41 -8.94 -10.64
N PRO A 27 23.86 -7.86 -10.00
CA PRO A 27 24.97 -7.96 -9.06
C PRO A 27 24.55 -8.81 -7.87
N GLN A 28 25.51 -9.54 -7.31
CA GLN A 28 25.27 -10.36 -6.11
C GLN A 28 24.96 -9.50 -4.87
N THR A 29 25.36 -8.23 -4.88
CA THR A 29 25.15 -7.29 -3.77
C THR A 29 24.76 -5.93 -4.33
N ILE A 30 23.69 -5.35 -3.79
CA ILE A 30 23.16 -4.05 -4.22
C ILE A 30 23.00 -3.14 -2.99
N PRO A 31 23.48 -1.89 -3.04
CA PRO A 31 23.17 -0.89 -2.02
C PRO A 31 21.67 -0.57 -2.03
N VAL A 32 21.04 -0.57 -0.85
CA VAL A 32 19.59 -0.37 -0.72
C VAL A 32 19.28 0.97 -0.05
N PHE A 33 18.55 1.83 -0.77
CA PHE A 33 18.06 3.10 -0.25
C PHE A 33 16.58 2.99 0.20
N PRO A 34 16.28 3.31 1.47
CA PRO A 34 14.91 3.30 1.97
C PRO A 34 14.16 4.58 1.56
N LEU A 35 13.01 4.40 0.93
CA LEU A 35 12.10 5.47 0.56
C LEU A 35 10.83 5.42 1.41
N TYR A 36 10.58 6.48 2.16
CA TYR A 36 9.37 6.60 2.97
C TYR A 36 8.35 7.50 2.28
N GLY A 37 7.13 7.02 2.12
CA GLY A 37 5.99 7.85 1.68
C GLY A 37 6.03 8.33 0.22
N CYS A 38 6.86 7.73 -0.64
CA CYS A 38 6.86 8.02 -2.08
C CYS A 38 6.02 7.00 -2.85
N ILE A 39 5.48 7.42 -3.99
CA ILE A 39 4.90 6.52 -5.00
C ILE A 39 5.88 6.50 -6.19
N LEU A 40 6.36 5.32 -6.54
CA LEU A 40 7.23 5.12 -7.71
C LEU A 40 6.37 4.61 -8.86
N LEU A 41 6.30 5.39 -9.93
CA LEU A 41 5.64 4.96 -11.16
C LEU A 41 6.69 4.34 -12.10
N PRO A 42 6.34 3.30 -12.88
CA PRO A 42 7.26 2.72 -13.85
C PRO A 42 7.80 3.79 -14.81
N LYS A 43 9.10 3.71 -15.12
CA LYS A 43 9.80 4.63 -16.04
C LYS A 43 9.80 6.11 -15.61
N THR A 44 9.58 6.40 -14.32
CA THR A 44 9.69 7.77 -13.80
C THR A 44 11.03 8.02 -13.15
N ILE A 45 11.50 9.26 -13.25
CA ILE A 45 12.72 9.74 -12.60
C ILE A 45 12.31 10.36 -11.27
N LEU A 46 12.88 9.87 -10.17
CA LEU A 46 12.68 10.44 -8.84
C LEU A 46 13.93 11.23 -8.44
N PRO A 47 13.89 12.57 -8.39
CA PRO A 47 15.01 13.35 -7.86
C PRO A 47 15.17 13.04 -6.36
N LEU A 48 16.36 12.54 -5.98
CA LEU A 48 16.69 12.23 -4.60
C LEU A 48 17.70 13.23 -4.05
N ASN A 49 17.34 13.85 -2.93
CA ASN A 49 18.20 14.75 -2.20
C ASN A 49 19.03 13.96 -1.18
N ILE A 50 20.29 13.69 -1.51
CA ILE A 50 21.19 12.84 -0.70
C ILE A 50 22.24 13.72 -0.02
N PHE A 51 22.02 14.06 1.24
CA PHE A 51 22.93 14.93 1.99
C PHE A 51 23.69 14.20 3.10
N GLU A 52 23.09 13.15 3.68
CA GLU A 52 23.70 12.42 4.79
C GLU A 52 24.97 11.67 4.34
N PRO A 53 26.08 11.75 5.10
CA PRO A 53 27.36 11.14 4.74
C PRO A 53 27.25 9.64 4.39
N ARG A 54 26.48 8.88 5.17
CA ARG A 54 26.28 7.43 4.95
C ARG A 54 25.66 7.11 3.59
N TYR A 55 24.77 7.97 3.10
CA TYR A 55 24.10 7.76 1.82
C TYR A 55 24.95 8.26 0.65
N ARG A 56 25.81 9.27 0.87
CA ARG A 56 26.82 9.67 -0.12
C ARG A 56 27.83 8.55 -0.37
N GLN A 57 28.37 7.96 0.70
CA GLN A 57 29.27 6.79 0.59
C GLN A 57 28.61 5.61 -0.11
N MET A 58 27.33 5.36 0.17
CA MET A 58 26.55 4.32 -0.51
C MET A 58 26.40 4.60 -2.01
N VAL A 59 26.18 5.86 -2.41
CA VAL A 59 26.09 6.25 -3.83
C VAL A 59 27.45 6.13 -4.50
N GLU A 60 28.52 6.59 -3.87
CA GLU A 60 29.90 6.44 -4.38
C GLU A 60 30.22 4.96 -4.65
N HIS A 61 29.95 4.07 -3.70
CA HIS A 61 30.10 2.63 -3.88
C HIS A 61 29.19 2.04 -4.98
N ALA A 62 27.99 2.59 -5.18
CA ALA A 62 27.11 2.17 -6.26
C ALA A 62 27.66 2.57 -7.63
N MET A 63 28.22 3.79 -7.74
CA MET A 63 28.82 4.31 -8.97
C MET A 63 30.10 3.55 -9.35
N GLU A 64 30.87 3.05 -8.37
CA GLU A 64 32.08 2.25 -8.61
C GLU A 64 31.78 0.81 -9.05
N SER A 65 30.56 0.31 -8.85
CA SER A 65 30.18 -1.07 -9.12
C SER A 65 29.38 -1.21 -10.43
N GLU A 66 28.06 -1.39 -10.34
CA GLU A 66 27.19 -1.61 -11.50
C GLU A 66 26.21 -0.43 -11.73
N GLU A 67 26.48 0.72 -11.12
CA GLU A 67 25.64 1.94 -11.18
C GLU A 67 24.17 1.69 -10.77
N MET A 68 23.93 0.62 -10.01
CA MET A 68 22.61 0.16 -9.61
C MET A 68 22.38 0.37 -8.10
N ILE A 69 21.25 0.98 -7.76
CA ILE A 69 20.78 1.16 -6.39
C ILE A 69 19.40 0.54 -6.25
N GLY A 70 19.23 -0.30 -5.24
CA GLY A 70 17.93 -0.87 -4.88
C GLY A 70 17.10 0.15 -4.10
N MET A 71 15.84 0.35 -4.48
CA MET A 71 14.91 1.20 -3.75
C MET A 71 13.93 0.33 -2.96
N ILE A 72 13.88 0.50 -1.64
CA ILE A 72 12.91 -0.22 -0.80
C ILE A 72 11.90 0.76 -0.20
N GLN A 73 10.61 0.44 -0.24
CA GLN A 73 9.58 1.19 0.47
C GLN A 73 9.15 0.44 1.73
N PRO A 74 9.57 0.88 2.93
CA PRO A 74 9.19 0.19 4.15
C PRO A 74 7.68 0.29 4.38
N LEU A 75 7.02 -0.87 4.45
CA LEU A 75 5.61 -0.95 4.80
C LEU A 75 5.45 -0.52 6.27
N ARG A 76 4.73 0.57 6.52
CA ARG A 76 4.28 0.88 7.89
C ARG A 76 3.35 -0.24 8.32
N LYS A 77 3.73 -0.96 9.37
CA LYS A 77 2.90 -1.98 10.02
C LYS A 77 1.63 -1.33 10.55
N LEU A 78 0.55 -1.39 9.77
CA LEU A 78 -0.76 -0.80 10.05
C LEU A 78 -1.53 -1.62 11.11
N MET A 79 -0.91 -1.92 12.25
CA MET A 79 -1.44 -2.87 13.25
C MET A 79 -1.44 -2.34 14.69
N LYS A 80 -1.93 -1.12 14.93
CA LYS A 80 -2.18 -0.68 16.32
C LYS A 80 -3.59 -0.15 16.55
N ILE A 81 -4.16 0.58 15.59
CA ILE A 81 -5.49 1.19 15.75
C ILE A 81 -6.62 0.17 15.57
N PHE A 82 -6.54 -0.69 14.56
CA PHE A 82 -7.60 -1.65 14.26
C PHE A 82 -7.76 -2.76 15.31
N ILE A 83 -6.66 -3.26 15.89
CA ILE A 83 -6.73 -4.28 16.96
C ILE A 83 -7.29 -3.66 18.24
N LYS A 84 -6.92 -2.42 18.56
CA LYS A 84 -7.44 -1.71 19.74
C LYS A 84 -8.94 -1.42 19.60
N LEU A 85 -9.40 -1.00 18.43
CA LEU A 85 -10.82 -0.80 18.13
C LEU A 85 -11.63 -2.10 18.20
N ALA A 86 -11.14 -3.17 17.56
CA ALA A 86 -11.84 -4.46 17.55
C ALA A 86 -11.93 -5.11 18.94
N VAL A 87 -10.90 -4.95 19.78
CA VAL A 87 -10.94 -5.42 21.18
C VAL A 87 -11.87 -4.55 22.02
N TRP A 88 -11.88 -3.23 21.81
CA TRP A 88 -12.72 -2.29 22.56
C TRP A 88 -14.21 -2.43 22.26
N GLU A 89 -14.60 -2.65 20.99
CA GLU A 89 -15.99 -2.95 20.62
C GLU A 89 -16.49 -4.23 21.31
N LYS A 90 -15.71 -5.32 21.26
CA LYS A 90 -16.06 -6.58 21.94
C LYS A 90 -16.15 -6.42 23.45
N LEU A 91 -15.26 -5.62 24.06
CA LEU A 91 -15.28 -5.36 25.50
C LEU A 91 -16.49 -4.51 25.93
N ILE A 92 -16.88 -3.53 25.12
CA ILE A 92 -18.08 -2.69 25.36
C ILE A 92 -19.35 -3.55 25.31
N ILE A 93 -19.45 -4.44 24.31
CA ILE A 93 -20.61 -5.33 24.15
C ILE A 93 -20.68 -6.33 25.32
N ALA A 94 -19.54 -6.89 25.73
CA ALA A 94 -19.49 -7.80 26.88
C ALA A 94 -19.90 -7.12 28.20
N ARG A 95 -19.58 -5.83 28.37
CA ARG A 95 -19.92 -5.05 29.58
C ARG A 95 -21.41 -4.64 29.65
N ASN A 96 -22.15 -4.68 28.54
CA ASN A 96 -23.55 -4.21 28.44
C ASN A 96 -24.58 -5.32 28.15
N LYS A 97 -24.31 -6.57 28.56
CA LYS A 97 -25.34 -7.64 28.62
C LYS A 97 -26.36 -7.34 29.74
N GLY A 98 -27.26 -6.39 29.51
CA GLY A 98 -28.33 -6.12 30.47
C GLY A 98 -29.24 -4.91 30.20
N ARG A 99 -28.97 -4.04 29.22
CA ARG A 99 -29.87 -2.91 28.90
C ARG A 99 -30.25 -2.89 27.43
N LYS A 100 -31.57 -2.89 27.15
CA LYS A 100 -32.15 -2.83 25.81
C LYS A 100 -31.59 -1.64 25.03
N LEU A 101 -31.25 -1.88 23.76
CA LEU A 101 -30.79 -0.87 22.81
C LEU A 101 -31.81 0.27 22.68
N PRO A 102 -31.39 1.56 22.61
CA PRO A 102 -32.29 2.61 22.18
C PRO A 102 -32.65 2.39 20.70
N LYS A 103 -33.95 2.41 20.38
CA LYS A 103 -34.43 2.32 18.99
C LYS A 103 -33.90 3.53 18.21
N PRO A 104 -33.46 3.35 16.95
CA PRO A 104 -33.04 4.48 16.13
C PRO A 104 -34.20 5.48 16.00
N PHE A 105 -33.89 6.76 16.19
CA PHE A 105 -34.83 7.87 16.14
C PHE A 105 -35.70 7.79 14.88
N ALA A 106 -36.99 7.50 15.07
CA ALA A 106 -37.99 7.62 14.03
C ALA A 106 -38.11 9.11 13.66
N GLY A 107 -37.78 9.44 12.41
CA GLY A 107 -37.83 10.79 11.89
C GLY A 107 -39.23 11.39 12.01
N ARG A 108 -39.34 12.46 12.80
CA ARG A 108 -40.35 13.49 12.57
C ARG A 108 -39.63 14.63 11.86
N ASN A 109 -39.96 14.84 10.59
CA ASN A 109 -39.69 16.11 9.89
C ASN A 109 -40.90 17.02 10.12
N PRO A 110 -40.81 18.05 10.97
CA PRO A 110 -41.72 19.17 10.90
C PRO A 110 -41.09 20.28 10.03
N LEU A 111 -41.93 20.88 9.18
CA LEU A 111 -41.78 22.18 8.49
C LEU A 111 -41.19 22.18 7.07
N ARG A 112 -42.09 22.36 6.09
CA ARG A 112 -42.13 23.45 5.07
C ARG A 112 -43.12 23.03 3.98
N ASN A 113 -44.04 23.82 3.45
CA ASN A 113 -44.33 25.26 3.50
C ASN A 113 -45.69 25.48 2.76
N PRO A 114 -46.04 26.74 2.46
CA PRO A 114 -46.94 27.62 3.19
C PRO A 114 -48.45 27.31 3.04
#